data_AF-A0A7V9PWG6-F1
#
_entry.id   AF-A0A7V9PWG6-F1
#
_cell.length_a   1.000
_cell.length_b   1.000
_cell.length_c   1.000
_cell.angle_alpha   90.00
_cell.angle_beta   90.00
_cell.angle_gamma   90.00
#
_symmetry.space_group_name_H-M   'P 1'
#
loop_
_entity.id
_entity.type
_entity.pdbx_description
1 polymer ?
#
loop_
_entity_poly.entity_id
_entity_poly.type
_entity_poly.pdbx_seq_one_letter_code
_entity_poly.pdbx_strand_id
1 'polypeptide(L)'
;MSVASVSFSAAREAGRTVDRLLERPRTVLGVLVCTQLAGTLFLALTIPHNGWVFFQGGDQIGFSTTGWLAGQLDLPLTETAYLWPFVQAPVTWGTGPTYLQAVPALILLQVLVLAPIAVLCIYGIAARIGGRLLGYWASLLWVVAPFAAIPLFTERYQERWTEHFLPQALGLTAMADYASMVLVLAAAFFALRSLSPNRLADAVFAGLLIGAAGALKPPNLLVAVGVGLAYLAARRWHEGVACAAAAVPALLVLVLWKYRGLGEIPAFALEQARLAAGSGPVALSLDRYLELDVDHWRKQMNYLREFFWSARLAQWVPFAGLLAVLRMRRGAVAALLAGWLGAFLVVKGFSTRADIEANTFWRLLMPAWPAYLLLFASIPLLIPTLARRLGERLHTTVGGPIAPRWIALAAVLTVAVPAVAIAASSRIEPPTPAVVQEFPTGNILTPVDESIELEVERTRSGQELTWTTGSWRANVFYRVYRTDQPGQDVQCALSSGAAWSCFLRTTPIHTTREQMFVDTSRPAGATYRIGVGTNWLDDPEQGDIFAFSPPVSAAR
;
A
#
# COMPACT_ATOMS: atom_id res chain seq x y z
N MET A 1 55.92 -0.71 18.28
CA MET A 1 55.01 -1.53 17.43
C MET A 1 54.87 -0.86 16.08
N SER A 2 55.05 -1.58 14.97
CA SER A 2 54.91 -1.04 13.61
C SER A 2 53.43 -0.81 13.26
N VAL A 3 53.11 0.24 12.51
CA VAL A 3 51.75 0.52 11.98
C VAL A 3 51.17 -0.71 11.26
N ALA A 4 52.02 -1.49 10.58
CA ALA A 4 51.59 -2.73 9.93
C ALA A 4 51.10 -3.81 10.91
N SER A 5 51.73 -3.92 12.09
CA SER A 5 51.32 -4.88 13.12
C SER A 5 49.99 -4.51 13.76
N VAL A 6 49.74 -3.20 13.97
CA VAL A 6 48.46 -2.68 14.48
C VAL A 6 47.33 -2.94 13.46
N SER A 7 47.54 -2.57 12.20
CA SER A 7 46.55 -2.79 11.12
C SER A 7 46.21 -4.26 10.92
N PHE A 8 47.19 -5.16 11.02
CA PHE A 8 46.97 -6.59 10.88
C PHE A 8 46.18 -7.18 12.08
N SER A 9 46.48 -6.73 13.30
CA SER A 9 45.74 -7.14 14.49
C SER A 9 44.27 -6.68 14.43
N ALA A 10 44.02 -5.42 14.06
CA ALA A 10 42.68 -4.87 13.90
C ALA A 10 41.89 -5.60 12.81
N ALA A 11 42.52 -5.94 11.68
CA ALA A 11 41.88 -6.70 10.61
C ALA A 11 41.50 -8.13 11.04
N ARG A 12 42.34 -8.81 11.83
CA ARG A 12 42.03 -10.13 12.40
C ARG A 12 40.89 -10.06 13.40
N GLU A 13 40.90 -9.07 14.27
CA GLU A 13 39.84 -8.87 15.27
C GLU A 13 38.50 -8.57 14.60
N ALA A 14 38.48 -7.66 13.62
CA ALA A 14 37.31 -7.41 12.79
C ALA A 14 36.83 -8.69 12.08
N GLY A 15 37.77 -9.50 11.56
CA GLY A 15 37.47 -10.79 10.97
C GLY A 15 36.75 -11.76 11.92
N ARG A 16 37.24 -11.90 13.16
CA ARG A 16 36.62 -12.76 14.19
C ARG A 16 35.24 -12.25 14.61
N THR A 17 35.08 -10.94 14.74
CA THR A 17 33.78 -10.33 15.07
C THR A 17 32.76 -10.61 13.98
N VAL A 18 33.14 -10.47 12.70
CA VAL A 18 32.27 -10.84 11.57
C VAL A 18 31.88 -12.32 11.64
N ASP A 19 32.80 -13.24 11.88
CA ASP A 19 32.48 -14.68 11.97
C ASP A 19 31.47 -14.97 13.09
N ARG A 20 31.66 -14.38 14.28
CA ARG A 20 30.71 -14.51 15.40
C ARG A 20 29.32 -13.98 15.06
N LEU A 21 29.23 -12.87 14.31
CA LEU A 21 27.95 -12.32 13.87
C LEU A 21 27.27 -13.26 12.87
N LEU A 22 28.03 -13.82 11.93
CA LEU A 22 27.51 -14.77 10.94
C LEU A 22 26.97 -16.05 11.58
N GLU A 23 27.50 -16.47 12.73
CA GLU A 23 26.99 -17.60 13.52
C GLU A 23 25.66 -17.30 14.23
N ARG A 24 25.31 -16.03 14.43
CA ARG A 24 24.15 -15.60 15.24
C ARG A 24 23.12 -14.77 14.44
N PRO A 25 22.55 -15.31 13.34
CA PRO A 25 21.62 -14.56 12.50
C PRO A 25 20.38 -14.06 13.24
N ARG A 26 19.87 -14.83 14.21
CA ARG A 26 18.69 -14.44 14.99
C ARG A 26 18.96 -13.18 15.83
N THR A 27 20.14 -13.08 16.44
CA THR A 27 20.51 -11.91 17.25
C THR A 27 20.67 -10.68 16.38
N VAL A 28 21.39 -10.78 15.26
CA VAL A 28 21.61 -9.64 14.35
C VAL A 28 20.28 -9.14 13.78
N LEU A 29 19.43 -10.05 13.29
CA LEU A 29 18.13 -9.68 12.73
C LEU A 29 17.18 -9.15 13.81
N GLY A 30 17.21 -9.71 15.02
CA GLY A 30 16.46 -9.20 16.16
C GLY A 30 16.84 -7.76 16.49
N VAL A 31 18.15 -7.46 16.54
CA VAL A 31 18.65 -6.09 16.75
C VAL A 31 18.18 -5.17 15.63
N LEU A 32 18.32 -5.55 14.36
CA LEU A 32 17.89 -4.72 13.23
C LEU A 32 16.38 -4.46 13.24
N VAL A 33 15.57 -5.46 13.59
CA VAL A 33 14.11 -5.28 13.76
C VAL A 33 13.84 -4.29 14.90
N CYS A 34 14.46 -4.46 16.06
CA CYS A 34 14.31 -3.51 17.17
C CYS A 34 14.75 -2.09 16.78
N THR A 35 15.83 -1.95 16.01
CA THR A 35 16.29 -0.65 15.49
C THR A 35 15.27 -0.05 14.53
N GLN A 36 14.67 -0.83 13.64
CA GLN A 36 13.61 -0.33 12.76
C GLN A 36 12.40 0.15 13.55
N LEU A 37 11.94 -0.64 14.53
CA LEU A 37 10.83 -0.28 15.40
C LEU A 37 11.11 1.01 16.17
N ALA A 38 12.32 1.14 16.73
CA ALA A 38 12.74 2.35 17.44
C ALA A 38 12.82 3.56 16.50
N GLY A 39 13.35 3.39 15.28
CA GLY A 39 13.39 4.45 14.27
C GLY A 39 12.01 4.89 13.80
N THR A 40 11.10 3.94 13.55
CA THR A 40 9.70 4.23 13.21
C THR A 40 8.98 4.95 14.35
N LEU A 41 9.18 4.51 15.60
CA LEU A 41 8.61 5.18 16.77
C LEU A 41 9.18 6.60 16.94
N PHE A 42 10.49 6.76 16.78
CA PHE A 42 11.12 8.08 16.84
C PHE A 42 10.55 9.03 15.78
N LEU A 43 10.41 8.56 14.54
CA LEU A 43 9.76 9.35 13.49
C LEU A 43 8.32 9.71 13.87
N ALA A 44 7.52 8.71 14.30
CA ALA A 44 6.14 8.91 14.68
C ALA A 44 5.97 9.97 15.78
N LEU A 45 6.93 10.09 16.70
CA LEU A 45 6.92 11.07 17.79
C LEU A 45 7.45 12.46 17.39
N THR A 46 8.03 12.62 16.19
CA THR A 46 8.72 13.86 15.79
C THR A 46 8.05 14.60 14.63
N ILE A 47 7.37 13.89 13.74
CA ILE A 47 6.63 14.50 12.64
C ILE A 47 5.28 15.04 13.12
N PRO A 48 4.71 16.07 12.46
CA PRO A 48 3.36 16.50 12.78
C PRO A 48 2.36 15.39 12.45
N HIS A 49 1.44 15.14 13.38
CA HIS A 49 0.35 14.19 13.23
C HIS A 49 -0.78 14.57 14.20
N ASN A 50 -2.00 14.12 13.91
CA ASN A 50 -3.16 14.37 14.76
C ASN A 50 -3.61 13.06 15.40
N GLY A 51 -3.18 12.82 16.64
CA GLY A 51 -3.41 11.54 17.31
C GLY A 51 -2.75 10.40 16.54
N TRP A 52 -3.54 9.49 15.96
CA TRP A 52 -3.03 8.40 15.10
C TRP A 52 -3.12 8.71 13.59
N VAL A 53 -3.52 9.93 13.23
CA VAL A 53 -3.67 10.36 11.83
C VAL A 53 -2.37 10.98 11.34
N PHE A 54 -1.66 10.21 10.51
CA PHE A 54 -0.51 10.68 9.75
C PHE A 54 -0.96 11.15 8.36
N PHE A 55 -0.10 11.86 7.63
CA PHE A 55 -0.43 12.34 6.29
C PHE A 55 -0.90 11.18 5.40
N GLN A 56 -2.06 11.39 4.78
CA GLN A 56 -2.68 10.44 3.86
C GLN A 56 -3.83 11.09 3.09
N GLY A 57 -4.22 10.46 1.98
CA GLY A 57 -5.47 10.81 1.28
C GLY A 57 -6.64 9.92 1.71
N GLY A 58 -7.84 10.29 1.27
CA GLY A 58 -9.11 9.63 1.57
C GLY A 58 -9.26 8.16 1.17
N ASP A 59 -8.32 7.58 0.41
CA ASP A 59 -8.31 6.15 0.06
C ASP A 59 -8.47 5.22 1.29
N GLN A 60 -7.96 5.64 2.45
CA GLN A 60 -8.05 4.85 3.70
C GLN A 60 -9.44 4.77 4.27
N ILE A 61 -10.19 5.87 4.18
CA ILE A 61 -11.59 5.93 4.56
C ILE A 61 -12.32 4.89 3.70
N GLY A 62 -12.12 4.95 2.38
CA GLY A 62 -12.69 3.97 1.45
C GLY A 62 -12.31 2.51 1.78
N PHE A 63 -11.04 2.22 2.11
CA PHE A 63 -10.62 0.86 2.48
C PHE A 63 -11.29 0.37 3.77
N SER A 64 -11.34 1.21 4.81
CA SER A 64 -11.93 0.84 6.10
C SER A 64 -13.43 0.68 6.00
N THR A 65 -14.13 1.59 5.31
CA THR A 65 -15.57 1.46 5.03
C THR A 65 -15.87 0.19 4.24
N THR A 66 -15.07 -0.10 3.21
CA THR A 66 -15.21 -1.34 2.43
C THR A 66 -14.97 -2.58 3.29
N GLY A 67 -13.98 -2.53 4.19
CA GLY A 67 -13.68 -3.63 5.12
C GLY A 67 -14.82 -3.88 6.10
N TRP A 68 -15.40 -2.81 6.66
CA TRP A 68 -16.55 -2.89 7.54
C TRP A 68 -17.77 -3.53 6.85
N LEU A 69 -18.13 -3.05 5.66
CA LEU A 69 -19.25 -3.60 4.87
C LEU A 69 -18.99 -5.04 4.46
N ALA A 70 -17.79 -5.36 3.94
CA ALA A 70 -17.44 -6.73 3.59
C ALA A 70 -17.50 -7.67 4.80
N GLY A 71 -17.16 -7.17 5.99
CA GLY A 71 -17.32 -7.88 7.25
C GLY A 71 -18.76 -8.15 7.64
N GLN A 72 -19.72 -7.33 7.18
CA GLN A 72 -21.16 -7.51 7.37
C GLN A 72 -21.79 -8.33 6.24
N LEU A 73 -20.99 -8.82 5.29
CA LEU A 73 -21.45 -9.45 4.06
C LEU A 73 -22.30 -8.49 3.20
N ASP A 74 -22.00 -7.20 3.26
CA ASP A 74 -22.55 -6.19 2.36
C ASP A 74 -21.49 -5.78 1.34
N LEU A 75 -21.85 -5.83 0.07
CA LEU A 75 -20.94 -5.55 -1.02
C LEU A 75 -21.09 -4.10 -1.50
N PRO A 76 -20.13 -3.21 -1.19
CA PRO A 76 -20.11 -1.87 -1.75
C PRO A 76 -19.61 -1.87 -3.20
N LEU A 77 -19.52 -0.68 -3.78
CA LEU A 77 -18.78 -0.47 -5.02
C LEU A 77 -17.33 -0.95 -4.86
N THR A 78 -16.92 -1.91 -5.68
CA THR A 78 -15.63 -2.58 -5.52
C THR A 78 -14.53 -1.90 -6.32
N GLU A 79 -14.31 -0.60 -6.11
CA GLU A 79 -13.25 0.16 -6.81
C GLU A 79 -11.84 -0.29 -6.41
N THR A 80 -11.67 -0.64 -5.14
CA THR A 80 -10.45 -1.23 -4.60
C THR A 80 -10.43 -2.74 -4.79
N ALA A 81 -9.28 -3.38 -4.56
CA ALA A 81 -9.17 -4.84 -4.57
C ALA A 81 -9.54 -5.41 -3.20
N TYR A 82 -9.92 -6.69 -3.15
CA TYR A 82 -10.61 -7.24 -1.99
C TYR A 82 -9.71 -7.47 -0.77
N LEU A 83 -8.42 -7.81 -0.96
CA LEU A 83 -7.65 -8.41 0.13
C LEU A 83 -7.39 -7.44 1.29
N TRP A 84 -7.13 -6.16 1.01
CA TRP A 84 -6.88 -5.19 2.08
C TRP A 84 -8.14 -4.92 2.92
N PRO A 85 -9.31 -4.63 2.31
CA PRO A 85 -10.59 -4.62 3.04
C PRO A 85 -10.83 -5.87 3.89
N PHE A 86 -10.58 -7.08 3.37
CA PHE A 86 -10.76 -8.32 4.14
C PHE A 86 -9.77 -8.47 5.30
N VAL A 87 -8.56 -7.91 5.20
CA VAL A 87 -7.62 -7.83 6.33
C VAL A 87 -8.11 -6.84 7.39
N GLN A 88 -8.77 -5.76 6.98
CA GLN A 88 -9.34 -4.76 7.90
C GLN A 88 -10.65 -5.22 8.55
N ALA A 89 -11.44 -6.08 7.87
CA ALA A 89 -12.77 -6.48 8.30
C ALA A 89 -12.86 -6.96 9.78
N PRO A 90 -11.95 -7.83 10.28
CA PRO A 90 -11.96 -8.24 11.68
C PRO A 90 -11.68 -7.10 12.67
N VAL A 91 -10.91 -6.09 12.25
CA VAL A 91 -10.64 -4.90 13.07
C VAL A 91 -11.90 -4.04 13.14
N THR A 92 -12.52 -3.77 11.99
CA THR A 92 -13.73 -2.95 11.88
C THR A 92 -14.95 -3.55 12.57
N TRP A 93 -15.00 -4.88 12.75
CA TRP A 93 -16.01 -5.51 13.62
C TRP A 93 -15.93 -5.04 15.07
N GLY A 94 -14.71 -4.84 15.59
CA GLY A 94 -14.49 -4.40 16.97
C GLY A 94 -14.47 -2.88 17.14
N THR A 95 -14.11 -2.13 16.08
CA THR A 95 -13.91 -0.68 16.15
C THR A 95 -15.04 0.14 15.53
N GLY A 96 -15.97 -0.51 14.81
CA GLY A 96 -17.03 0.16 14.08
C GLY A 96 -16.62 0.60 12.66
N PRO A 97 -17.49 1.36 11.98
CA PRO A 97 -17.33 1.75 10.57
C PRO A 97 -16.26 2.80 10.34
N THR A 98 -15.88 3.55 11.37
CA THR A 98 -15.03 4.73 11.23
C THR A 98 -13.55 4.37 11.18
N TYR A 99 -12.83 4.91 10.20
CA TYR A 99 -11.42 4.58 10.00
C TYR A 99 -10.56 4.99 11.22
N LEU A 100 -10.89 6.10 11.89
CA LEU A 100 -10.13 6.60 13.05
C LEU A 100 -9.99 5.58 14.18
N GLN A 101 -11.02 4.76 14.39
CA GLN A 101 -11.00 3.76 15.44
C GLN A 101 -10.17 2.54 15.03
N ALA A 102 -10.12 2.21 13.74
CA ALA A 102 -9.37 1.08 13.18
C ALA A 102 -7.87 1.37 13.01
N VAL A 103 -7.49 2.62 12.68
CA VAL A 103 -6.11 3.02 12.33
C VAL A 103 -5.05 2.54 13.34
N PRO A 104 -5.21 2.66 14.67
CA PRO A 104 -4.17 2.22 15.60
C PRO A 104 -3.85 0.72 15.48
N ALA A 105 -4.87 -0.13 15.36
CA ALA A 105 -4.66 -1.57 15.19
C ALA A 105 -3.99 -1.89 13.84
N LEU A 106 -4.34 -1.16 12.78
CA LEU A 106 -3.76 -1.33 11.45
C LEU A 106 -2.30 -0.86 11.38
N ILE A 107 -1.96 0.22 12.07
CA ILE A 107 -0.57 0.68 12.22
C ILE A 107 0.24 -0.35 13.01
N LEU A 108 -0.30 -0.85 14.14
CA LEU A 108 0.38 -1.88 14.92
C LEU A 108 0.59 -3.18 14.13
N LEU A 109 -0.39 -3.61 13.32
CA LEU A 109 -0.22 -4.75 12.43
C LEU A 109 0.93 -4.53 11.44
N GLN A 110 1.00 -3.36 10.80
CA GLN A 110 2.03 -3.05 9.82
C GLN A 110 3.42 -2.92 10.45
N VAL A 111 3.52 -2.21 11.57
CA VAL A 111 4.80 -1.95 12.24
C VAL A 111 5.29 -3.17 13.02
N LEU A 112 4.43 -3.89 13.75
CA LEU A 112 4.86 -5.00 14.60
C LEU A 112 4.93 -6.36 13.89
N VAL A 113 4.24 -6.52 12.75
CA VAL A 113 4.22 -7.79 12.00
C VAL A 113 4.84 -7.65 10.62
N LEU A 114 4.38 -6.70 9.80
CA LEU A 114 4.82 -6.60 8.41
C LEU A 114 6.26 -6.06 8.29
N ALA A 115 6.67 -5.11 9.14
CA ALA A 115 8.04 -4.60 9.14
C ALA A 115 9.09 -5.67 9.46
N PRO A 116 8.96 -6.50 10.52
CA PRO A 116 9.85 -7.63 10.74
C PRO A 116 9.89 -8.60 9.56
N ILE A 117 8.74 -8.91 8.95
CA ILE A 117 8.68 -9.77 7.75
C ILE A 117 9.49 -9.15 6.61
N ALA A 118 9.39 -7.83 6.40
CA ALA A 118 10.16 -7.13 5.37
C ALA A 118 11.66 -7.26 5.59
N VAL A 119 12.17 -7.02 6.82
CA VAL A 119 13.59 -7.17 7.16
C VAL A 119 14.08 -8.58 6.88
N LEU A 120 13.31 -9.59 7.27
CA LEU A 120 13.65 -11.00 7.06
C LEU A 120 13.67 -11.38 5.58
N CYS A 121 12.76 -10.83 4.77
CA CYS A 121 12.75 -11.06 3.33
C CYS A 121 13.91 -10.37 2.62
N ILE A 122 14.24 -9.11 2.98
CA ILE A 122 15.45 -8.42 2.48
C ILE A 122 16.69 -9.24 2.79
N TYR A 123 16.87 -9.63 4.06
CA TYR A 123 17.97 -10.50 4.49
C TYR A 123 18.01 -11.77 3.65
N GLY A 124 16.86 -12.42 3.50
CA GLY A 124 16.72 -13.71 2.84
C GLY A 124 17.05 -13.68 1.34
N ILE A 125 16.68 -12.60 0.64
CA ILE A 125 17.01 -12.40 -0.77
C ILE A 125 18.49 -12.06 -0.92
N ALA A 126 18.99 -11.08 -0.17
CA ALA A 126 20.39 -10.66 -0.22
C ALA A 126 21.35 -11.80 0.17
N ALA A 127 20.99 -12.63 1.15
CA ALA A 127 21.77 -13.80 1.52
C ALA A 127 21.88 -14.87 0.42
N ARG A 128 20.94 -14.88 -0.54
CA ARG A 128 21.00 -15.74 -1.74
C ARG A 128 21.80 -15.13 -2.88
N ILE A 129 22.06 -13.83 -2.84
CA ILE A 129 22.96 -13.15 -3.78
C ILE A 129 24.41 -13.37 -3.37
N GLY A 130 24.75 -13.06 -2.11
CA GLY A 130 26.14 -12.99 -1.63
C GLY A 130 26.33 -13.42 -0.18
N GLY A 131 25.55 -14.40 0.31
CA GLY A 131 25.71 -14.96 1.64
C GLY A 131 25.26 -14.05 2.78
N ARG A 132 25.38 -14.54 4.02
CA ARG A 132 24.79 -13.89 5.22
C ARG A 132 25.29 -12.46 5.43
N LEU A 133 26.54 -12.18 5.09
CA LEU A 133 27.11 -10.83 5.24
C LEU A 133 26.38 -9.81 4.35
N LEU A 134 26.13 -10.15 3.09
CA LEU A 134 25.32 -9.30 2.21
C LEU A 134 23.88 -9.20 2.71
N GLY A 135 23.35 -10.29 3.29
CA GLY A 135 22.08 -10.31 4.00
C GLY A 135 22.01 -9.23 5.09
N TYR A 136 22.97 -9.20 6.01
CA TYR A 136 23.02 -8.19 7.08
C TYR A 136 23.21 -6.78 6.54
N TRP A 137 24.06 -6.61 5.52
CA TRP A 137 24.26 -5.30 4.88
C TRP A 137 22.98 -4.76 4.26
N ALA A 138 22.27 -5.59 3.47
CA ALA A 138 21.02 -5.18 2.84
C ALA A 138 19.94 -4.88 3.88
N SER A 139 19.85 -5.68 4.96
CA SER A 139 18.89 -5.40 6.04
C SER A 139 19.25 -4.16 6.84
N LEU A 140 20.54 -3.88 7.09
CA LEU A 140 20.97 -2.62 7.70
C LEU A 140 20.57 -1.45 6.81
N LEU A 141 20.85 -1.53 5.50
CA LEU A 141 20.43 -0.51 4.54
C LEU A 141 18.91 -0.34 4.52
N TRP A 142 18.13 -1.42 4.59
CA TRP A 142 16.67 -1.35 4.66
C TRP A 142 16.18 -0.53 5.86
N VAL A 143 16.80 -0.74 7.03
CA VAL A 143 16.44 -0.01 8.26
C VAL A 143 16.89 1.45 8.20
N VAL A 144 18.07 1.72 7.64
CA VAL A 144 18.69 3.06 7.67
C VAL A 144 18.26 3.95 6.50
N ALA A 145 17.99 3.38 5.32
CA ALA A 145 17.75 4.13 4.09
C ALA A 145 16.60 5.14 4.17
N PRO A 146 15.44 4.85 4.78
CA PRO A 146 14.35 5.84 4.91
C PRO A 146 14.82 7.14 5.57
N PHE A 147 15.66 7.04 6.60
CA PHE A 147 16.20 8.17 7.35
C PHE A 147 17.42 8.80 6.69
N ALA A 148 18.34 7.97 6.18
CA ALA A 148 19.54 8.46 5.50
C ALA A 148 19.26 9.17 4.16
N ALA A 149 18.06 8.98 3.60
CA ALA A 149 17.61 9.68 2.41
C ALA A 149 17.13 11.12 2.68
N ILE A 150 16.76 11.48 3.92
CA ILE A 150 16.28 12.83 4.28
C ILE A 150 17.24 13.94 3.80
N PRO A 151 18.55 13.91 4.13
CA PRO A 151 19.47 14.96 3.70
C PRO A 151 19.77 14.94 2.19
N LEU A 152 19.30 13.92 1.46
CA LEU A 152 19.44 13.88 0.00
C LEU A 152 18.34 14.69 -0.71
N PHE A 153 17.30 15.11 0.00
CA PHE A 153 16.26 15.98 -0.55
C PHE A 153 16.51 17.45 -0.19
N THR A 154 16.19 18.35 -1.12
CA THR A 154 16.23 19.80 -0.87
C THR A 154 15.23 20.18 0.24
N GLU A 155 15.53 21.24 0.99
CA GLU A 155 14.71 21.71 2.12
C GLU A 155 13.21 21.83 1.79
N ARG A 156 12.85 22.46 0.68
CA ARG A 156 11.44 22.60 0.22
C ARG A 156 10.71 21.28 -0.10
N TYR A 157 11.44 20.17 -0.19
CA TYR A 157 10.88 18.84 -0.43
C TYR A 157 10.90 17.97 0.84
N GLN A 158 11.56 18.43 1.91
CA GLN A 158 11.72 17.63 3.12
C GLN A 158 10.37 17.28 3.73
N GLU A 159 9.45 18.23 3.87
CA GLU A 159 8.08 18.01 4.34
C GLU A 159 7.39 16.86 3.58
N ARG A 160 7.42 16.89 2.25
CA ARG A 160 6.83 15.83 1.41
C ARG A 160 7.50 14.48 1.63
N TRP A 161 8.80 14.45 1.90
CA TRP A 161 9.49 13.21 2.21
C TRP A 161 9.17 12.72 3.63
N THR A 162 9.42 13.54 4.64
CA THR A 162 9.37 13.18 6.07
C THR A 162 7.95 13.04 6.59
N GLU A 163 7.05 13.92 6.17
CA GLU A 163 5.68 14.01 6.70
C GLU A 163 4.71 13.25 5.80
N HIS A 164 4.89 13.30 4.47
CA HIS A 164 3.95 12.61 3.57
C HIS A 164 4.38 11.18 3.22
N PHE A 165 5.61 10.98 2.77
CA PHE A 165 6.05 9.67 2.27
C PHE A 165 6.47 8.69 3.37
N LEU A 166 7.34 9.12 4.29
CA LEU A 166 7.93 8.23 5.29
C LEU A 166 6.90 7.54 6.20
N PRO A 167 5.82 8.18 6.67
CA PRO A 167 4.83 7.50 7.50
C PRO A 167 4.22 6.32 6.76
N GLN A 168 3.87 6.53 5.49
CA GLN A 168 3.37 5.47 4.64
C GLN A 168 4.42 4.38 4.39
N ALA A 169 5.67 4.76 4.08
CA ALA A 169 6.76 3.83 3.81
C ALA A 169 7.21 3.01 5.03
N LEU A 170 6.84 3.43 6.24
CA LEU A 170 7.14 2.75 7.50
C LEU A 170 5.91 2.08 8.14
N GLY A 171 4.74 2.11 7.48
CA GLY A 171 3.53 1.45 7.96
C GLY A 171 2.74 2.22 9.02
N LEU A 172 2.94 3.54 9.13
CA LEU A 172 2.22 4.44 10.04
C LEU A 172 0.88 4.94 9.46
N THR A 173 0.34 4.30 8.43
CA THR A 173 -0.93 4.71 7.78
C THR A 173 -1.78 3.49 7.49
N ALA A 174 -3.10 3.59 7.34
CA ALA A 174 -3.94 2.44 6.94
C ALA A 174 -3.98 2.20 5.42
N MET A 175 -3.06 2.79 4.64
CA MET A 175 -2.92 2.52 3.21
C MET A 175 -2.51 1.08 2.91
N ALA A 176 -2.92 0.57 1.76
CA ALA A 176 -2.50 -0.75 1.27
C ALA A 176 -1.04 -0.79 0.76
N ASP A 177 -0.34 0.34 0.62
CA ASP A 177 0.95 0.44 -0.09
C ASP A 177 2.10 -0.24 0.64
N TYR A 178 2.22 -0.07 1.95
CA TYR A 178 3.25 -0.74 2.74
C TYR A 178 3.01 -2.25 2.78
N ALA A 179 1.77 -2.67 3.06
CA ALA A 179 1.38 -4.08 2.98
C ALA A 179 1.64 -4.69 1.58
N SER A 180 1.40 -3.92 0.51
CA SER A 180 1.73 -4.31 -0.87
C SER A 180 3.20 -4.57 -1.04
N MET A 181 4.05 -3.64 -0.60
CA MET A 181 5.50 -3.77 -0.69
C MET A 181 6.00 -5.02 0.06
N VAL A 182 5.52 -5.27 1.28
CA VAL A 182 5.92 -6.45 2.06
C VAL A 182 5.45 -7.75 1.41
N LEU A 183 4.23 -7.80 0.88
CA LEU A 183 3.68 -8.99 0.24
C LEU A 183 4.40 -9.32 -1.08
N VAL A 184 4.69 -8.31 -1.89
CA VAL A 184 5.51 -8.45 -3.12
C VAL A 184 6.92 -8.92 -2.78
N LEU A 185 7.52 -8.37 -1.73
CA LEU A 185 8.84 -8.76 -1.27
C LEU A 185 8.87 -10.22 -0.78
N ALA A 186 7.85 -10.66 -0.03
CA ALA A 186 7.70 -12.06 0.38
C ALA A 186 7.53 -12.98 -0.83
N ALA A 187 6.70 -12.60 -1.81
CA ALA A 187 6.53 -13.32 -3.06
C ALA A 187 7.87 -13.50 -3.81
N ALA A 188 8.64 -12.42 -3.96
CA ALA A 188 9.96 -12.45 -4.58
C ALA A 188 10.95 -13.36 -3.81
N PHE A 189 10.92 -13.33 -2.48
CA PHE A 189 11.75 -14.19 -1.65
C PHE A 189 11.45 -15.69 -1.87
N PHE A 190 10.17 -16.07 -1.90
CA PHE A 190 9.78 -17.47 -2.13
C PHE A 190 9.98 -17.91 -3.59
N ALA A 191 9.75 -17.01 -4.56
CA ALA A 191 10.11 -17.25 -5.96
C ALA A 191 11.62 -17.48 -6.14
N LEU A 192 12.45 -16.82 -5.33
CA LEU A 192 13.89 -17.06 -5.36
C LEU A 192 14.28 -18.38 -4.69
N ARG A 193 13.57 -18.77 -3.62
CA ARG A 193 13.75 -20.08 -2.97
C ARG A 193 13.43 -21.23 -3.92
N SER A 194 12.38 -21.10 -4.71
CA SER A 194 11.92 -22.14 -5.64
C SER A 194 12.84 -22.38 -6.84
N LEU A 195 13.81 -21.50 -7.10
CA LEU A 195 14.81 -21.74 -8.16
C LEU A 195 15.77 -22.89 -7.84
N SER A 196 15.85 -23.29 -6.57
CA SER A 196 16.63 -24.46 -6.15
C SER A 196 15.87 -25.76 -6.51
N PRO A 197 16.57 -26.86 -6.81
CA PRO A 197 15.92 -28.13 -7.15
C PRO A 197 14.92 -28.61 -6.08
N ASN A 198 13.83 -29.25 -6.52
CA ASN A 198 12.81 -29.90 -5.68
C ASN A 198 12.12 -28.93 -4.70
N ARG A 199 11.84 -27.70 -5.13
CA ARG A 199 11.21 -26.65 -4.31
C ARG A 199 9.82 -26.23 -4.80
N LEU A 200 9.02 -27.21 -5.23
CA LEU A 200 7.67 -26.98 -5.72
C LEU A 200 6.77 -26.29 -4.67
N ALA A 201 6.90 -26.67 -3.39
CA ALA A 201 6.15 -26.04 -2.29
C ALA A 201 6.46 -24.54 -2.15
N ASP A 202 7.73 -24.14 -2.29
CA ASP A 202 8.13 -22.73 -2.28
C ASP A 202 7.57 -22.01 -3.53
N ALA A 203 7.48 -22.68 -4.69
CA ALA A 203 6.93 -22.12 -5.92
C ALA A 203 5.41 -21.87 -5.82
N VAL A 204 4.67 -22.84 -5.31
CA VAL A 204 3.22 -22.72 -5.06
C VAL A 204 2.95 -21.61 -4.06
N PHE A 205 3.72 -21.54 -2.98
CA PHE A 205 3.58 -20.47 -2.00
C PHE A 205 3.88 -19.09 -2.60
N ALA A 206 4.94 -18.97 -3.41
CA ALA A 206 5.24 -17.75 -4.13
C ALA A 206 4.07 -17.33 -5.05
N GLY A 207 3.48 -18.28 -5.77
CA GLY A 207 2.30 -18.07 -6.61
C GLY A 207 1.09 -17.53 -5.83
N LEU A 208 0.76 -18.16 -4.71
CA LEU A 208 -0.29 -17.67 -3.81
C LEU A 208 -0.02 -16.24 -3.34
N LEU A 209 1.23 -15.92 -2.96
CA LEU A 209 1.60 -14.57 -2.53
C LEU A 209 1.55 -13.55 -3.69
N ILE A 210 1.87 -13.93 -4.93
CA ILE A 210 1.72 -13.06 -6.12
C ILE A 210 0.23 -12.79 -6.36
N GLY A 211 -0.60 -13.83 -6.33
CA GLY A 211 -2.06 -13.70 -6.45
C GLY A 211 -2.64 -12.82 -5.36
N ALA A 212 -2.22 -13.03 -4.11
CA ALA A 212 -2.58 -12.19 -2.97
C ALA A 212 -2.10 -10.74 -3.14
N ALA A 213 -0.89 -10.52 -3.66
CA ALA A 213 -0.39 -9.18 -3.93
C ALA A 213 -1.26 -8.46 -4.96
N GLY A 214 -1.68 -9.13 -6.03
CA GLY A 214 -2.64 -8.61 -7.02
C GLY A 214 -4.02 -8.35 -6.42
N ALA A 215 -4.49 -9.23 -5.54
CA ALA A 215 -5.74 -9.08 -4.79
C ALA A 215 -5.70 -7.96 -3.74
N LEU A 216 -4.52 -7.56 -3.28
CA LEU A 216 -4.31 -6.41 -2.42
C LEU A 216 -4.31 -5.11 -3.25
N LYS A 217 -3.57 -5.13 -4.36
CA LYS A 217 -3.47 -4.02 -5.31
C LYS A 217 -3.09 -4.58 -6.69
N PRO A 218 -3.92 -4.47 -7.74
CA PRO A 218 -3.66 -5.14 -9.03
C PRO A 218 -2.30 -4.81 -9.67
N PRO A 219 -1.80 -3.55 -9.61
CA PRO A 219 -0.44 -3.21 -10.01
C PRO A 219 0.69 -4.04 -9.40
N ASN A 220 0.48 -4.70 -8.25
CA ASN A 220 1.51 -5.56 -7.66
C ASN A 220 1.87 -6.75 -8.54
N LEU A 221 0.99 -7.15 -9.47
CA LEU A 221 1.26 -8.22 -10.44
C LEU A 221 2.43 -7.90 -11.37
N LEU A 222 2.90 -6.65 -11.44
CA LEU A 222 4.13 -6.28 -12.16
C LEU A 222 5.36 -7.05 -11.65
N VAL A 223 5.38 -7.51 -10.39
CA VAL A 223 6.44 -8.40 -9.88
C VAL A 223 6.52 -9.72 -10.66
N ALA A 224 5.40 -10.20 -11.22
CA ALA A 224 5.33 -11.44 -11.97
C ALA A 224 6.23 -11.40 -13.23
N VAL A 225 6.52 -10.21 -13.77
CA VAL A 225 7.49 -10.05 -14.87
C VAL A 225 8.88 -10.49 -14.41
N GLY A 226 9.36 -9.98 -13.27
CA GLY A 226 10.63 -10.39 -12.69
C GLY A 226 10.65 -11.88 -12.33
N VAL A 227 9.59 -12.38 -11.70
CA VAL A 227 9.47 -13.80 -11.33
C VAL A 227 9.50 -14.71 -12.55
N GLY A 228 8.75 -14.36 -13.59
CA GLY A 228 8.76 -15.07 -14.88
C GLY A 228 10.16 -15.10 -15.48
N LEU A 229 10.81 -13.94 -15.62
CA LEU A 229 12.18 -13.85 -16.14
C LEU A 229 13.19 -14.66 -15.31
N ALA A 230 13.01 -14.75 -13.98
CA ALA A 230 13.85 -15.56 -13.11
C ALA A 230 13.70 -17.06 -13.39
N TYR A 231 12.46 -17.58 -13.49
CA TYR A 231 12.22 -18.98 -13.84
C TYR A 231 12.71 -19.31 -15.25
N LEU A 232 12.52 -18.39 -16.22
CA LEU A 232 13.05 -18.50 -17.58
C LEU A 232 14.59 -18.62 -17.57
N ALA A 233 15.27 -17.69 -16.90
CA ALA A 233 16.72 -17.68 -16.80
C ALA A 233 17.29 -18.89 -16.05
N ALA A 234 16.55 -19.41 -15.05
CA ALA A 234 16.93 -20.61 -14.31
C ALA A 234 16.54 -21.92 -15.01
N ARG A 235 15.77 -21.87 -16.12
CA ARG A 235 15.17 -23.02 -16.81
C ARG A 235 14.33 -23.92 -15.88
N ARG A 236 13.60 -23.31 -14.95
CA ARG A 236 12.77 -23.96 -13.92
C ARG A 236 11.29 -23.90 -14.28
N TRP A 237 10.95 -24.51 -15.42
CA TRP A 237 9.62 -24.40 -16.02
C TRP A 237 8.52 -25.02 -15.17
N HIS A 238 8.76 -26.19 -14.56
CA HIS A 238 7.78 -26.86 -13.72
C HIS A 238 7.40 -26.02 -12.49
N GLU A 239 8.40 -25.47 -11.80
CA GLU A 239 8.18 -24.56 -10.67
C GLU A 239 7.51 -23.26 -11.12
N GLY A 240 7.92 -22.70 -12.27
CA GLY A 240 7.29 -21.52 -12.86
C GLY A 240 5.81 -21.72 -13.18
N VAL A 241 5.44 -22.85 -13.78
CA VAL A 241 4.04 -23.21 -14.07
C VAL A 241 3.24 -23.40 -12.78
N ALA A 242 3.80 -24.08 -11.78
CA ALA A 242 3.13 -24.25 -10.49
C ALA A 242 2.91 -22.91 -9.76
N CYS A 243 3.90 -22.00 -9.83
CA CYS A 243 3.78 -20.65 -9.31
C CYS A 243 2.68 -19.87 -10.04
N ALA A 244 2.63 -19.91 -11.37
CA ALA A 244 1.60 -19.24 -12.15
C ALA A 244 0.20 -19.79 -11.84
N ALA A 245 0.05 -21.12 -11.83
CA ALA A 245 -1.22 -21.78 -11.53
C ALA A 245 -1.73 -21.44 -10.11
N ALA A 246 -0.84 -21.36 -9.13
CA ALA A 246 -1.19 -21.02 -7.76
C ALA A 246 -1.62 -19.55 -7.57
N ALA A 247 -1.27 -18.64 -8.48
CA ALA A 247 -1.75 -17.24 -8.43
C ALA A 247 -3.19 -17.09 -8.95
N VAL A 248 -3.63 -17.97 -9.85
CA VAL A 248 -4.93 -17.88 -10.56
C VAL A 248 -6.13 -17.78 -9.62
N PRO A 249 -6.26 -18.59 -8.55
CA PRO A 249 -7.47 -18.55 -7.72
C PRO A 249 -7.73 -17.16 -7.10
N ALA A 250 -6.70 -16.47 -6.61
CA ALA A 250 -6.86 -15.12 -6.08
C ALA A 250 -7.28 -14.11 -7.16
N LEU A 251 -6.79 -14.28 -8.40
CA LEU A 251 -7.22 -13.46 -9.54
C LEU A 251 -8.67 -13.72 -9.94
N LEU A 252 -9.13 -14.97 -9.87
CA LEU A 252 -10.54 -15.31 -10.09
C LEU A 252 -11.44 -14.71 -9.02
N VAL A 253 -11.01 -14.73 -7.75
CA VAL A 253 -11.73 -14.04 -6.66
C VAL A 253 -11.74 -12.53 -6.89
N LEU A 254 -10.65 -11.95 -7.39
CA LEU A 254 -10.61 -10.53 -7.76
C LEU A 254 -11.59 -10.23 -8.90
N VAL A 255 -11.67 -11.09 -9.91
CA VAL A 255 -12.65 -10.97 -10.99
C VAL A 255 -14.08 -11.05 -10.45
N LEU A 256 -14.36 -12.00 -9.55
CA LEU A 256 -15.66 -12.13 -8.89
C LEU A 256 -16.01 -10.87 -8.08
N TRP A 257 -15.04 -10.35 -7.31
CA TRP A 257 -15.18 -9.10 -6.54
C TRP A 257 -15.55 -7.91 -7.43
N LYS A 258 -14.83 -7.74 -8.55
CA LYS A 258 -15.09 -6.67 -9.52
C LYS A 258 -16.43 -6.87 -10.21
N TYR A 259 -16.72 -8.08 -10.68
CA TYR A 259 -17.99 -8.38 -11.33
C TYR A 259 -19.19 -8.13 -10.40
N ARG A 260 -19.12 -8.55 -9.15
CA ARG A 260 -20.22 -8.43 -8.19
C ARG A 260 -20.46 -6.98 -7.73
N GLY A 261 -19.41 -6.17 -7.62
CA GLY A 261 -19.54 -4.79 -7.15
C GLY A 261 -19.60 -3.74 -8.26
N LEU A 262 -18.90 -3.91 -9.37
CA LEU A 262 -18.94 -2.99 -10.50
C LEU A 262 -19.91 -3.42 -11.59
N GLY A 263 -20.33 -4.69 -11.64
CA GLY A 263 -21.21 -5.24 -12.69
C GLY A 263 -20.50 -5.60 -13.98
N GLU A 264 -19.24 -5.20 -14.05
CA GLU A 264 -18.36 -5.42 -15.17
C GLU A 264 -16.97 -5.71 -14.66
N ILE A 265 -16.17 -6.33 -15.51
CA ILE A 265 -14.74 -6.48 -15.27
C ILE A 265 -14.09 -5.30 -16.00
N PRO A 266 -13.39 -4.38 -15.33
CA PRO A 266 -12.85 -3.17 -15.96
C PRO A 266 -11.96 -3.44 -17.18
N ALA A 267 -11.34 -4.63 -17.24
CA ALA A 267 -10.58 -5.08 -18.40
C ALA A 267 -11.42 -5.24 -19.68
N PHE A 268 -12.71 -5.59 -19.55
CA PHE A 268 -13.62 -5.94 -20.67
C PHE A 268 -14.75 -4.92 -20.90
N ALA A 269 -15.14 -4.12 -19.89
CA ALA A 269 -16.24 -3.15 -20.00
C ALA A 269 -16.02 -2.08 -21.09
N LEU A 270 -14.77 -1.73 -21.32
CA LEU A 270 -14.38 -0.71 -22.31
C LEU A 270 -14.39 -1.24 -23.75
N GLU A 271 -14.34 -2.56 -23.94
CA GLU A 271 -14.53 -3.16 -25.27
C GLU A 271 -16.00 -3.06 -25.70
N GLN A 272 -16.97 -3.17 -24.77
CA GLN A 272 -18.39 -3.05 -25.08
C GLN A 272 -18.79 -1.63 -25.47
N ALA A 273 -18.23 -0.61 -24.82
CA ALA A 273 -18.41 0.79 -25.23
C ALA A 273 -17.79 1.10 -26.61
N ARG A 274 -16.69 0.43 -27.00
CA ARG A 274 -16.05 0.57 -28.32
C ARG A 274 -16.72 -0.27 -29.41
N LEU A 275 -17.25 -1.45 -29.07
CA LEU A 275 -18.07 -2.29 -29.96
C LEU A 275 -19.42 -1.63 -30.27
N ALA A 276 -20.02 -0.93 -29.30
CA ALA A 276 -21.19 -0.07 -29.52
C ALA A 276 -20.88 1.18 -30.37
N ALA A 277 -19.61 1.59 -30.46
CA ALA A 277 -19.13 2.70 -31.30
C ALA A 277 -18.65 2.27 -32.71
N GLY A 278 -18.85 0.99 -33.10
CA GLY A 278 -18.70 0.54 -34.48
C GLY A 278 -17.27 0.45 -35.03
N SER A 279 -16.24 0.40 -34.18
CA SER A 279 -14.83 0.35 -34.64
C SER A 279 -14.20 -1.05 -34.51
N GLY A 280 -14.21 -1.83 -35.61
CA GLY A 280 -13.20 -2.84 -35.99
C GLY A 280 -12.83 -4.00 -35.02
N PRO A 281 -12.04 -4.99 -35.50
CA PRO A 281 -11.71 -6.18 -34.73
C PRO A 281 -10.82 -5.87 -33.51
N VAL A 282 -11.10 -6.60 -32.43
CA VAL A 282 -10.55 -6.46 -31.06
C VAL A 282 -9.03 -6.60 -31.04
N ALA A 283 -8.33 -5.47 -30.99
CA ALA A 283 -6.96 -5.39 -30.51
C ALA A 283 -7.01 -4.93 -29.04
N LEU A 284 -6.44 -5.72 -28.14
CA LEU A 284 -6.16 -5.30 -26.76
C LEU A 284 -5.42 -3.96 -26.81
N SER A 285 -6.10 -2.87 -26.45
CA SER A 285 -5.55 -1.52 -26.47
C SER A 285 -4.60 -1.36 -25.28
N LEU A 286 -3.38 -1.91 -25.45
CA LEU A 286 -2.27 -1.82 -24.49
C LEU A 286 -1.95 -0.36 -24.16
N ASP A 287 -2.21 0.56 -25.09
CA ASP A 287 -1.96 2.01 -24.94
C ASP A 287 -2.63 2.63 -23.72
N ARG A 288 -3.73 2.07 -23.21
CA ARG A 288 -4.44 2.59 -22.03
C ARG A 288 -3.87 2.10 -20.70
N TYR A 289 -3.22 0.94 -20.70
CA TYR A 289 -2.57 0.38 -19.51
C TYR A 289 -1.07 0.69 -19.47
N LEU A 290 -0.49 0.98 -20.63
CA LEU A 290 0.88 1.38 -20.89
C LEU A 290 0.88 2.70 -21.65
N GLU A 291 0.41 3.77 -21.00
CA GLU A 291 0.64 5.13 -21.49
C GLU A 291 2.11 5.47 -21.26
N LEU A 292 2.95 5.21 -22.25
CA LEU A 292 4.36 5.57 -22.22
C LEU A 292 4.52 7.06 -22.55
N ASP A 293 4.11 7.92 -21.62
CA ASP A 293 4.29 9.36 -21.74
C ASP A 293 5.75 9.75 -21.44
N VAL A 294 6.55 9.78 -22.50
CA VAL A 294 7.98 10.12 -22.43
C VAL A 294 8.21 11.55 -21.96
N ASP A 295 7.30 12.48 -22.28
CA ASP A 295 7.45 13.88 -21.90
C ASP A 295 7.12 14.07 -20.42
N HIS A 296 6.08 13.41 -19.91
CA HIS A 296 5.84 13.32 -18.48
C HIS A 296 7.01 12.66 -17.75
N TRP A 297 7.55 11.54 -18.25
CA TRP A 297 8.74 10.91 -17.66
C TRP A 297 9.96 11.86 -17.62
N ARG A 298 10.21 12.62 -18.69
CA ARG A 298 11.28 13.65 -18.72
C ARG A 298 11.03 14.74 -17.69
N LYS A 299 9.79 15.19 -17.54
CA LYS A 299 9.38 16.15 -16.49
C LYS A 299 9.67 15.58 -15.10
N GLN A 300 9.31 14.33 -14.83
CA GLN A 300 9.64 13.64 -13.58
C GLN A 300 11.15 13.57 -13.34
N MET A 301 11.96 13.26 -14.36
CA MET A 301 13.42 13.25 -14.21
C MET A 301 14.01 14.65 -13.99
N ASN A 302 13.38 15.71 -14.50
CA ASN A 302 13.76 17.08 -14.18
C ASN A 302 13.44 17.42 -12.72
N TYR A 303 12.25 17.06 -12.24
CA TYR A 303 11.90 17.19 -10.82
C TYR A 303 12.83 16.39 -9.90
N LEU A 304 13.25 15.19 -10.32
CA LEU A 304 14.24 14.43 -9.56
C LEU A 304 15.57 15.20 -9.45
N ARG A 305 16.03 15.86 -10.51
CA ARG A 305 17.24 16.72 -10.45
C ARG A 305 17.05 17.95 -9.58
N GLU A 306 15.83 18.45 -9.55
CA GLU A 306 15.46 19.66 -8.83
C GLU A 306 15.33 19.43 -7.31
N PHE A 307 14.76 18.30 -6.90
CA PHE A 307 14.46 18.00 -5.49
C PHE A 307 15.45 17.04 -4.83
N PHE A 308 16.27 16.31 -5.61
CA PHE A 308 17.22 15.32 -5.09
C PHE A 308 18.67 15.70 -5.39
N TRP A 309 19.55 15.49 -4.41
CA TRP A 309 20.96 15.86 -4.46
C TRP A 309 21.70 15.34 -5.70
N SER A 310 21.40 14.12 -6.14
CA SER A 310 21.98 13.57 -7.37
C SER A 310 21.03 12.60 -8.06
N ALA A 311 20.27 13.10 -9.04
CA ALA A 311 19.45 12.26 -9.92
C ALA A 311 20.29 11.19 -10.64
N ARG A 312 21.57 11.49 -10.97
CA ARG A 312 22.47 10.53 -11.61
C ARG A 312 22.76 9.34 -10.70
N LEU A 313 22.99 9.58 -9.41
CA LEU A 313 23.18 8.50 -8.46
C LEU A 313 21.94 7.60 -8.41
N ALA A 314 20.74 8.21 -8.29
CA ALA A 314 19.48 7.47 -8.27
C ALA A 314 19.26 6.64 -9.56
N GLN A 315 19.63 7.19 -10.72
CA GLN A 315 19.47 6.53 -12.02
C GLN A 315 20.46 5.38 -12.24
N TRP A 316 21.73 5.53 -11.84
CA TRP A 316 22.79 4.58 -12.16
C TRP A 316 22.96 3.45 -11.15
N VAL A 317 22.51 3.65 -9.91
CA VAL A 317 22.56 2.63 -8.84
C VAL A 317 21.96 1.27 -9.25
N PRO A 318 20.75 1.21 -9.87
CA PRO A 318 20.19 -0.06 -10.31
C PRO A 318 21.07 -0.81 -11.33
N PHE A 319 21.69 -0.08 -12.25
CA PHE A 319 22.56 -0.67 -13.28
C PHE A 319 23.86 -1.21 -12.67
N ALA A 320 24.51 -0.43 -11.79
CA ALA A 320 25.70 -0.89 -11.08
C ALA A 320 25.41 -2.13 -10.23
N GLY A 321 24.30 -2.12 -9.50
CA GLY A 321 23.82 -3.26 -8.73
C GLY A 321 23.54 -4.48 -9.59
N LEU A 322 22.92 -4.30 -10.75
CA LEU A 322 22.62 -5.37 -11.70
C LEU A 322 23.89 -6.03 -12.22
N LEU A 323 24.88 -5.22 -12.62
CA LEU A 323 26.19 -5.72 -13.03
C LEU A 323 26.88 -6.48 -11.88
N ALA A 324 26.71 -6.04 -10.64
CA ALA A 324 27.26 -6.72 -9.47
C ALA A 324 26.66 -8.12 -9.28
N VAL A 325 25.33 -8.24 -9.38
CA VAL A 325 24.62 -9.53 -9.27
C VAL A 325 25.00 -10.46 -10.43
N LEU A 326 25.10 -9.94 -11.65
CA LEU A 326 25.53 -10.71 -12.83
C LEU A 326 26.98 -11.21 -12.69
N ARG A 327 27.89 -10.39 -12.15
CA ARG A 327 29.28 -10.77 -11.87
C ARG A 327 29.38 -11.95 -10.90
N MET A 328 28.45 -12.05 -9.96
CA MET A 328 28.34 -13.19 -9.04
C MET A 328 27.74 -14.45 -9.68
N ARG A 329 27.53 -14.44 -11.02
CA ARG A 329 26.91 -15.52 -11.81
C ARG A 329 25.49 -15.86 -11.34
N ARG A 330 24.76 -14.87 -10.83
CA ARG A 330 23.37 -15.01 -10.34
C ARG A 330 22.36 -14.49 -11.37
N GLY A 331 22.43 -15.00 -12.60
CA GLY A 331 21.62 -14.52 -13.73
C GLY A 331 20.11 -14.51 -13.46
N ALA A 332 19.57 -15.55 -12.82
CA ALA A 332 18.15 -15.60 -12.47
C ALA A 332 17.74 -14.58 -11.39
N VAL A 333 18.63 -14.26 -10.44
CA VAL A 333 18.37 -13.22 -9.44
C VAL A 333 18.42 -11.84 -10.08
N ALA A 334 19.39 -11.62 -10.97
CA ALA A 334 19.48 -10.38 -11.76
C ALA A 334 18.21 -10.17 -12.60
N ALA A 335 17.72 -11.23 -13.25
CA ALA A 335 16.47 -11.21 -14.00
C ALA A 335 15.25 -10.89 -13.12
N LEU A 336 15.18 -11.46 -11.91
CA LEU A 336 14.13 -11.15 -10.92
C LEU A 336 14.13 -9.66 -10.58
N LEU A 337 15.27 -9.13 -10.12
CA LEU A 337 15.37 -7.76 -9.60
C LEU A 337 15.19 -6.71 -10.71
N ALA A 338 15.83 -6.91 -11.87
CA ALA A 338 15.71 -6.00 -13.01
C ALA A 338 14.31 -6.04 -13.63
N GLY A 339 13.73 -7.23 -13.79
CA GLY A 339 12.38 -7.38 -14.32
C GLY A 339 11.32 -6.79 -13.39
N TRP A 340 11.43 -7.01 -12.09
CA TRP A 340 10.54 -6.43 -11.08
C TRP A 340 10.64 -4.91 -11.06
N LEU A 341 11.85 -4.35 -10.89
CA LEU A 341 12.03 -2.89 -10.87
C LEU A 341 11.62 -2.25 -12.20
N GLY A 342 12.06 -2.84 -13.31
CA GLY A 342 11.79 -2.35 -14.66
C GLY A 342 10.29 -2.30 -14.97
N ALA A 343 9.53 -3.36 -14.63
CA ALA A 343 8.09 -3.38 -14.85
C ALA A 343 7.36 -2.26 -14.10
N PHE A 344 7.71 -2.00 -12.84
CA PHE A 344 7.13 -0.87 -12.10
C PHE A 344 7.55 0.48 -12.66
N LEU A 345 8.82 0.67 -13.02
CA LEU A 345 9.27 1.91 -13.63
C LEU A 345 8.54 2.19 -14.95
N VAL A 346 8.36 1.17 -15.80
CA VAL A 346 7.67 1.32 -17.08
C VAL A 346 6.18 1.63 -16.89
N VAL A 347 5.48 0.88 -16.04
CA VAL A 347 4.01 1.05 -15.90
C VAL A 347 3.62 2.19 -14.97
N LYS A 348 4.33 2.35 -13.84
CA LYS A 348 4.01 3.36 -12.83
C LYS A 348 4.84 4.62 -12.97
N GLY A 349 6.10 4.52 -13.37
CA GLY A 349 6.96 5.68 -13.56
C GLY A 349 6.51 6.58 -14.72
N PHE A 350 5.99 6.00 -15.82
CA PHE A 350 5.49 6.75 -16.98
C PHE A 350 4.03 7.22 -16.83
N SER A 351 3.32 6.79 -15.78
CA SER A 351 1.92 7.18 -15.60
C SER A 351 1.81 8.67 -15.28
N THR A 352 0.85 9.35 -15.91
CA THR A 352 0.46 10.74 -15.62
C THR A 352 0.05 10.98 -14.16
N ARG A 353 -0.29 9.91 -13.42
CA ARG A 353 -0.59 9.96 -11.97
C ARG A 353 0.65 10.00 -11.08
N ALA A 354 1.82 9.67 -11.62
CA ALA A 354 3.07 9.66 -10.89
C ALA A 354 3.73 11.02 -10.97
N ASP A 355 3.81 11.71 -9.83
CA ASP A 355 4.41 13.02 -9.74
C ASP A 355 5.35 13.11 -8.54
N ILE A 356 6.62 13.43 -8.80
CA ILE A 356 7.63 13.67 -7.78
C ILE A 356 7.26 14.94 -7.04
N GLU A 357 6.81 15.99 -7.73
CA GLU A 357 6.42 17.22 -7.04
C GLU A 357 5.31 16.93 -6.03
N ALA A 358 4.21 16.28 -6.44
CA ALA A 358 3.14 15.88 -5.53
C ALA A 358 3.44 14.63 -4.65
N ASN A 359 4.68 14.11 -4.64
CA ASN A 359 5.11 12.94 -3.88
C ASN A 359 4.42 11.59 -4.24
N THR A 360 3.53 11.58 -5.23
CA THR A 360 2.82 10.36 -5.66
C THR A 360 3.71 9.38 -6.41
N PHE A 361 4.81 9.84 -7.03
CA PHE A 361 5.79 8.99 -7.72
C PHE A 361 6.39 7.93 -6.79
N TRP A 362 6.84 8.36 -5.62
CA TRP A 362 7.46 7.48 -4.61
C TRP A 362 6.46 6.45 -4.08
N ARG A 363 5.24 6.90 -3.78
CA ARG A 363 4.12 6.05 -3.34
C ARG A 363 3.80 4.97 -4.37
N LEU A 364 3.69 5.33 -5.66
CA LEU A 364 3.34 4.39 -6.72
C LEU A 364 4.44 3.36 -7.00
N LEU A 365 5.70 3.73 -6.79
CA LEU A 365 6.83 2.82 -6.95
C LEU A 365 7.14 2.01 -5.70
N MET A 366 6.55 2.32 -4.53
CA MET A 366 6.85 1.67 -3.25
C MET A 366 7.00 0.14 -3.33
N PRO A 367 6.13 -0.61 -4.03
CA PRO A 367 6.29 -2.05 -4.13
C PRO A 367 7.54 -2.54 -4.90
N ALA A 368 8.28 -1.67 -5.58
CA ALA A 368 9.54 -1.97 -6.26
C ALA A 368 10.80 -1.45 -5.54
N TRP A 369 10.64 -0.71 -4.45
CA TRP A 369 11.76 -0.20 -3.65
C TRP A 369 12.68 -1.30 -3.12
N PRO A 370 12.17 -2.48 -2.68
CA PRO A 370 13.06 -3.54 -2.25
C PRO A 370 13.99 -4.01 -3.38
N ALA A 371 13.52 -4.07 -4.63
CA ALA A 371 14.36 -4.44 -5.77
C ALA A 371 15.49 -3.42 -5.97
N TYR A 372 15.14 -2.14 -5.94
CA TYR A 372 16.10 -1.04 -6.03
C TYR A 372 17.14 -1.12 -4.91
N LEU A 373 16.71 -1.30 -3.66
CA LEU A 373 17.58 -1.40 -2.49
C LEU A 373 18.49 -2.63 -2.55
N LEU A 374 18.00 -3.78 -3.00
CA LEU A 374 18.81 -4.99 -3.16
C LEU A 374 19.87 -4.83 -4.26
N LEU A 375 19.56 -4.13 -5.35
CA LEU A 375 20.56 -3.77 -6.37
C LEU A 375 21.60 -2.82 -5.78
N PHE A 376 21.18 -1.77 -5.08
CA PHE A 376 22.08 -0.86 -4.37
C PHE A 376 23.00 -1.59 -3.39
N ALA A 377 22.44 -2.45 -2.54
CA ALA A 377 23.17 -3.24 -1.56
C ALA A 377 24.20 -4.18 -2.20
N SER A 378 23.99 -4.57 -3.46
CA SER A 378 24.89 -5.47 -4.21
C SER A 378 26.12 -4.77 -4.80
N ILE A 379 26.16 -3.44 -4.88
CA ILE A 379 27.26 -2.66 -5.48
C ILE A 379 28.65 -3.05 -4.93
N PRO A 380 28.87 -3.27 -3.63
CA PRO A 380 30.19 -3.68 -3.11
C PRO A 380 30.75 -4.96 -3.75
N LEU A 381 29.91 -5.83 -4.30
CA LEU A 381 30.33 -7.06 -5.00
C LEU A 381 31.05 -6.78 -6.33
N LEU A 382 30.98 -5.56 -6.86
CA LEU A 382 31.78 -5.15 -8.02
C LEU A 382 33.27 -5.11 -7.70
N ILE A 383 33.66 -4.93 -6.44
CA ILE A 383 35.06 -4.83 -6.01
C ILE A 383 35.67 -6.25 -6.03
N PRO A 384 36.55 -6.58 -7.00
CA PRO A 384 37.01 -7.96 -7.19
C PRO A 384 37.81 -8.52 -6.00
N THR A 385 38.58 -7.65 -5.35
CA THR A 385 39.42 -8.00 -4.21
C THR A 385 38.58 -8.31 -2.97
N LEU A 386 37.44 -7.62 -2.79
CA LEU A 386 36.53 -7.84 -1.68
C LEU A 386 35.86 -9.21 -1.79
N ALA A 387 35.31 -9.55 -2.96
CA ALA A 387 34.67 -10.84 -3.19
C ALA A 387 35.63 -12.02 -2.94
N ARG A 388 36.88 -11.91 -3.43
CA ARG A 388 37.91 -12.94 -3.21
C ARG A 388 38.31 -13.08 -1.75
N ARG A 389 38.40 -11.97 -1.00
CA ARG A 389 38.77 -11.96 0.42
C ARG A 389 37.66 -12.50 1.32
N LEU A 390 36.39 -12.27 0.97
CA LEU A 390 35.27 -12.75 1.76
C LEU A 390 35.01 -14.25 1.57
N GLY A 391 35.39 -14.83 0.42
CA GLY A 391 35.49 -16.28 0.22
C GLY A 391 34.27 -17.05 0.70
N GLU A 392 34.46 -17.92 1.69
CA GLU A 392 33.41 -18.77 2.25
C GLU A 392 32.24 -17.99 2.87
N ARG A 393 32.46 -16.77 3.37
CA ARG A 393 31.41 -15.93 3.98
C ARG A 393 30.33 -15.50 2.98
N LEU A 394 30.61 -15.59 1.69
CA LEU A 394 29.65 -15.31 0.61
C LEU A 394 28.85 -16.56 0.20
N HIS A 395 29.03 -17.71 0.86
CA HIS A 395 28.26 -18.91 0.54
C HIS A 395 26.78 -18.72 0.85
N THR A 396 25.96 -19.14 -0.12
CA THR A 396 24.51 -19.02 -0.03
C THR A 396 23.95 -20.06 0.93
N THR A 397 23.12 -19.62 1.86
CA THR A 397 22.43 -20.52 2.78
C THR A 397 21.24 -21.20 2.09
N VAL A 398 21.19 -22.53 2.15
CA VAL A 398 20.02 -23.30 1.71
C VAL A 398 19.15 -23.60 2.94
N GLY A 399 17.95 -23.05 2.98
CA GLY A 399 16.95 -23.38 4.02
C GLY A 399 16.09 -24.58 3.59
N GLY A 400 15.45 -25.28 4.52
CA GLY A 400 14.46 -26.33 4.20
C GLY A 400 13.22 -25.77 3.46
N PRO A 401 12.42 -26.63 2.79
CA PRO A 401 11.21 -26.20 2.07
C PRO A 401 10.18 -25.61 3.02
N ILE A 402 9.25 -24.80 2.51
CA ILE A 402 8.13 -24.31 3.32
C ILE A 402 7.22 -25.48 3.73
N ALA A 403 6.75 -25.47 4.98
CA ALA A 403 5.83 -26.48 5.46
C ALA A 403 4.45 -26.33 4.77
N PRO A 404 3.79 -27.44 4.35
CA PRO A 404 2.51 -27.40 3.64
C PRO A 404 1.39 -26.65 4.36
N ARG A 405 1.38 -26.65 5.71
CA ARG A 405 0.40 -25.91 6.51
C ARG A 405 0.36 -24.41 6.19
N TRP A 406 1.50 -23.82 5.83
CA TRP A 406 1.56 -22.40 5.49
C TRP A 406 0.96 -22.13 4.10
N ILE A 407 1.12 -23.07 3.16
CA ILE A 407 0.44 -23.02 1.85
C ILE A 407 -1.06 -23.09 2.05
N ALA A 408 -1.54 -24.05 2.84
CA ALA A 408 -2.96 -24.18 3.17
C ALA A 408 -3.49 -22.91 3.83
N LEU A 409 -2.79 -22.36 4.83
CA LEU A 409 -3.18 -21.13 5.49
C LEU A 409 -3.26 -19.94 4.51
N ALA A 410 -2.25 -19.75 3.66
CA ALA A 410 -2.28 -18.69 2.65
C ALA A 410 -3.45 -18.86 1.68
N ALA A 411 -3.66 -20.07 1.15
CA ALA A 411 -4.80 -20.34 0.27
C ALA A 411 -6.15 -20.07 0.95
N VAL A 412 -6.30 -20.45 2.22
CA VAL A 412 -7.52 -20.19 2.98
C VAL A 412 -7.74 -18.69 3.17
N LEU A 413 -6.73 -17.96 3.65
CA LEU A 413 -6.87 -16.54 3.99
C LEU A 413 -6.99 -15.64 2.77
N THR A 414 -6.32 -15.95 1.65
CA THR A 414 -6.28 -15.06 0.48
C THR A 414 -7.25 -15.47 -0.62
N VAL A 415 -7.78 -16.70 -0.58
CA VAL A 415 -8.69 -17.23 -1.60
C VAL A 415 -9.99 -17.71 -0.98
N ALA A 416 -9.97 -18.74 -0.13
CA ALA A 416 -11.20 -19.42 0.28
C ALA A 416 -12.13 -18.51 1.10
N VAL A 417 -11.60 -17.85 2.14
CA VAL A 417 -12.39 -16.97 3.00
C VAL A 417 -12.97 -15.79 2.20
N PRO A 418 -12.17 -15.01 1.43
CA PRO A 418 -12.73 -13.96 0.59
C PRO A 418 -13.73 -14.47 -0.45
N ALA A 419 -13.45 -15.60 -1.12
CA ALA A 419 -14.36 -16.16 -2.12
C ALA A 419 -15.74 -16.47 -1.52
N VAL A 420 -15.77 -17.14 -0.36
CA VAL A 420 -17.01 -17.48 0.34
C VAL A 420 -17.73 -16.23 0.81
N ALA A 421 -17.02 -15.27 1.42
CA ALA A 421 -17.63 -14.03 1.88
C ALA A 421 -18.23 -13.22 0.73
N ILE A 422 -17.52 -13.08 -0.39
CA ILE A 422 -18.01 -12.36 -1.59
C ILE A 422 -19.20 -13.07 -2.23
N ALA A 423 -19.17 -14.41 -2.28
CA ALA A 423 -20.29 -15.19 -2.78
C ALA A 423 -21.52 -15.04 -1.87
N ALA A 424 -21.33 -14.99 -0.55
CA ALA A 424 -22.39 -14.83 0.43
C ALA A 424 -22.91 -13.39 0.57
N SER A 425 -22.19 -12.38 0.06
CA SER A 425 -22.53 -10.98 0.30
C SER A 425 -23.83 -10.54 -0.39
N SER A 426 -24.66 -9.75 0.29
CA SER A 426 -25.76 -8.99 -0.32
C SER A 426 -25.24 -7.76 -1.04
N ARG A 427 -26.03 -7.27 -1.98
CA ARG A 427 -25.84 -5.91 -2.50
C ARG A 427 -26.45 -4.94 -1.50
N ILE A 428 -25.80 -3.80 -1.29
CA ILE A 428 -26.40 -2.70 -0.53
C ILE A 428 -27.57 -2.14 -1.34
N GLU A 429 -28.79 -2.26 -0.83
CA GLU A 429 -30.01 -1.77 -1.50
C GLU A 429 -30.51 -0.48 -0.84
N PRO A 430 -30.73 0.61 -1.59
CA PRO A 430 -31.39 1.81 -1.10
C PRO A 430 -32.73 1.45 -0.45
N PRO A 431 -33.13 2.11 0.65
CA PRO A 431 -32.66 3.42 1.09
C PRO A 431 -31.52 3.36 2.12
N THR A 432 -30.75 2.26 2.25
CA THR A 432 -29.73 2.13 3.29
C THR A 432 -28.80 3.35 3.31
N PRO A 433 -28.88 4.20 4.34
CA PRO A 433 -28.06 5.40 4.42
C PRO A 433 -26.61 5.07 4.77
N ALA A 434 -26.26 3.81 5.00
CA ALA A 434 -25.03 3.36 5.63
C ALA A 434 -23.74 3.87 4.97
N VAL A 435 -23.79 4.34 3.71
CA VAL A 435 -22.61 4.84 3.00
C VAL A 435 -22.97 5.88 1.95
N VAL A 436 -22.20 6.95 1.87
CA VAL A 436 -22.33 8.01 0.87
C VAL A 436 -20.98 8.44 0.30
N GLN A 437 -21.00 8.88 -0.95
CA GLN A 437 -19.88 9.58 -1.61
C GLN A 437 -20.20 11.08 -1.65
N GLU A 438 -19.26 11.92 -1.22
CA GLU A 438 -19.43 13.37 -1.20
C GLU A 438 -19.29 13.96 -2.61
N PHE A 439 -20.39 14.45 -3.21
CA PHE A 439 -20.33 15.06 -4.54
C PHE A 439 -20.46 16.59 -4.46
N PRO A 440 -19.66 17.38 -5.20
CA PRO A 440 -18.64 17.00 -6.19
C PRO A 440 -17.21 16.88 -5.64
N THR A 441 -17.03 17.13 -4.35
CA THR A 441 -15.73 17.38 -3.71
C THR A 441 -14.94 16.11 -3.39
N GLY A 442 -15.56 14.93 -3.30
CA GLY A 442 -14.86 13.68 -3.02
C GLY A 442 -15.67 12.39 -3.25
N ASN A 443 -15.27 11.56 -4.22
CA ASN A 443 -15.84 10.22 -4.43
C ASN A 443 -15.30 9.18 -3.42
N ILE A 444 -15.29 9.52 -2.13
CA ILE A 444 -14.81 8.65 -1.06
C ILE A 444 -16.00 7.95 -0.43
N LEU A 445 -15.95 6.62 -0.39
CA LEU A 445 -16.97 5.80 0.26
C LEU A 445 -16.91 6.02 1.79
N THR A 446 -17.86 6.79 2.32
CA THR A 446 -17.86 7.28 3.70
C THR A 446 -19.08 6.74 4.45
N PRO A 447 -18.91 6.16 5.65
CA PRO A 447 -20.02 5.57 6.39
C PRO A 447 -20.96 6.64 6.96
N VAL A 448 -22.23 6.27 7.14
CA VAL A 448 -23.15 6.99 8.03
C VAL A 448 -23.13 6.32 9.40
N ASP A 449 -22.75 7.09 10.41
CA ASP A 449 -22.56 6.64 11.78
C ASP A 449 -23.72 7.14 12.64
N GLU A 450 -24.55 6.21 13.11
CA GLU A 450 -25.72 6.49 13.95
C GLU A 450 -25.34 7.07 15.32
N SER A 451 -24.08 6.96 15.76
CA SER A 451 -23.61 7.57 17.00
C SER A 451 -23.38 9.09 16.90
N ILE A 452 -23.55 9.68 15.70
CA ILE A 452 -23.57 11.12 15.51
C ILE A 452 -25.03 11.57 15.58
N GLU A 453 -25.49 11.86 16.80
CA GLU A 453 -26.88 12.25 17.07
C GLU A 453 -27.05 13.73 16.76
N LEU A 454 -27.65 14.04 15.61
CA LEU A 454 -28.00 15.40 15.20
C LEU A 454 -29.44 15.73 15.61
N GLU A 455 -29.62 16.89 16.22
CA GLU A 455 -30.91 17.47 16.55
C GLU A 455 -31.04 18.83 15.86
N VAL A 456 -32.25 19.16 15.41
CA VAL A 456 -32.54 20.43 14.74
C VAL A 456 -33.77 21.05 15.38
N GLU A 457 -33.59 22.20 16.00
CA GLU A 457 -34.65 22.97 16.66
C GLU A 457 -34.89 24.30 15.96
N ARG A 458 -36.16 24.70 15.87
CA ARG A 458 -36.53 25.99 15.28
C ARG A 458 -36.43 27.08 16.34
N THR A 459 -35.56 28.06 16.11
CA THR A 459 -35.39 29.21 17.01
C THR A 459 -35.84 30.53 16.37
N ARG A 460 -35.79 31.61 17.14
CA ARG A 460 -36.08 32.97 16.63
C ARG A 460 -35.02 33.45 15.62
N SER A 461 -33.80 32.93 15.67
CA SER A 461 -32.68 33.30 14.80
C SER A 461 -32.60 32.43 13.55
N GLY A 462 -32.97 31.15 13.63
CA GLY A 462 -32.85 30.24 12.49
C GLY A 462 -33.28 28.81 12.82
N GLN A 463 -32.66 27.85 12.14
CA GLN A 463 -32.61 26.46 12.59
C GLN A 463 -31.34 26.32 13.44
N GLU A 464 -31.49 25.98 14.72
CA GLU A 464 -30.37 25.62 15.59
C GLU A 464 -30.11 24.13 15.45
N LEU A 465 -28.88 23.79 15.08
CA LEU A 465 -28.40 22.43 14.94
C LEU A 465 -27.48 22.15 16.11
N THR A 466 -27.75 21.09 16.85
CA THR A 466 -26.90 20.59 17.93
C THR A 466 -26.61 19.13 17.68
N TRP A 467 -25.38 18.68 17.91
CA TRP A 467 -25.05 17.26 17.73
C TRP A 467 -24.13 16.74 18.82
N THR A 468 -24.26 15.45 19.12
CA THR A 468 -23.32 14.76 20.00
C THR A 468 -22.51 13.72 19.21
N THR A 469 -21.28 13.46 19.65
CA THR A 469 -20.45 12.40 19.07
C THR A 469 -19.70 11.66 20.16
N GLY A 470 -19.32 10.41 19.89
CA GLY A 470 -18.38 9.67 20.72
C GLY A 470 -16.97 10.29 20.78
N SER A 471 -16.11 9.73 21.62
CA SER A 471 -14.71 10.13 21.70
C SER A 471 -13.92 9.61 20.50
N TRP A 472 -13.21 10.51 19.82
CA TRP A 472 -12.33 10.18 18.69
C TRP A 472 -10.87 10.02 19.14
N ARG A 473 -10.09 9.25 18.39
CA ARG A 473 -8.65 9.04 18.63
C ARG A 473 -7.75 10.12 18.00
N ALA A 474 -8.37 11.21 17.56
CA ALA A 474 -7.75 12.37 16.95
C ALA A 474 -8.67 13.57 17.18
N ASN A 475 -8.13 14.79 17.06
CA ASN A 475 -8.95 15.98 17.00
C ASN A 475 -9.77 15.96 15.71
N VAL A 476 -11.03 16.33 15.81
CA VAL A 476 -11.97 16.37 14.70
C VAL A 476 -12.51 17.78 14.51
N PHE A 477 -13.05 18.01 13.33
CA PHE A 477 -13.88 19.15 13.02
C PHE A 477 -15.17 18.66 12.36
N TYR A 478 -16.16 19.52 12.33
CA TYR A 478 -17.49 19.24 11.83
C TYR A 478 -17.78 20.14 10.63
N ARG A 479 -18.32 19.55 9.58
CA ARG A 479 -18.82 20.28 8.41
C ARG A 479 -20.32 20.10 8.35
N VAL A 480 -21.04 21.21 8.37
CA VAL A 480 -22.50 21.23 8.32
C VAL A 480 -22.92 21.21 6.86
N TYR A 481 -23.67 20.19 6.49
CA TYR A 481 -24.21 20.01 5.16
C TYR A 481 -25.72 20.28 5.15
N ARG A 482 -26.19 20.91 4.08
CA ARG A 482 -27.61 21.22 3.87
C ARG A 482 -28.02 20.88 2.45
N THR A 483 -29.22 20.33 2.29
CA THR A 483 -29.96 20.37 1.02
C THR A 483 -31.14 21.33 1.14
N ASP A 484 -31.26 22.23 0.17
CA ASP A 484 -32.35 23.21 0.09
C ASP A 484 -33.60 22.64 -0.60
N GLN A 485 -33.49 21.44 -1.19
CA GLN A 485 -34.61 20.81 -1.89
C GLN A 485 -35.38 19.89 -0.95
N PRO A 486 -36.71 20.01 -0.86
CA PRO A 486 -37.53 19.03 -0.16
C PRO A 486 -37.42 17.69 -0.90
N GLY A 487 -36.89 16.66 -0.23
CA GLY A 487 -36.67 15.34 -0.83
C GLY A 487 -35.50 14.57 -0.21
N GLN A 488 -35.02 13.56 -0.93
CA GLN A 488 -33.85 12.76 -0.53
C GLN A 488 -32.56 13.57 -0.76
N ASP A 489 -31.74 13.67 0.28
CA ASP A 489 -30.41 14.28 0.25
C ASP A 489 -29.33 13.36 -0.37
N VAL A 490 -29.68 12.10 -0.57
CA VAL A 490 -28.86 11.09 -1.22
C VAL A 490 -29.48 10.70 -2.55
N GLN A 491 -28.66 10.70 -3.60
CA GLN A 491 -29.03 10.14 -4.90
C GLN A 491 -28.27 8.84 -5.14
N CYS A 492 -29.01 7.73 -5.23
CA CYS A 492 -28.43 6.44 -5.57
C CYS A 492 -28.64 6.12 -7.04
N ALA A 493 -27.58 5.62 -7.69
CA ALA A 493 -27.62 5.10 -9.04
C ALA A 493 -27.00 3.70 -9.07
N LEU A 494 -27.56 2.81 -9.87
CA LEU A 494 -27.03 1.47 -10.04
C LEU A 494 -25.82 1.52 -10.99
N SER A 495 -24.62 1.21 -10.49
CA SER A 495 -23.39 1.18 -11.30
C SER A 495 -23.38 -0.09 -12.15
N SER A 496 -23.48 0.07 -13.47
CA SER A 496 -23.55 -1.01 -14.48
C SER A 496 -24.43 -2.21 -14.08
N GLY A 497 -25.55 -1.97 -13.39
CA GLY A 497 -26.50 -3.02 -13.01
C GLY A 497 -26.13 -3.84 -11.76
N ALA A 498 -24.97 -3.61 -11.13
CA ALA A 498 -24.50 -4.43 -10.02
C ALA A 498 -24.68 -3.78 -8.65
N ALA A 499 -23.80 -2.89 -8.21
CA ALA A 499 -23.91 -2.25 -6.90
C ALA A 499 -24.50 -0.84 -7.02
N TRP A 500 -25.17 -0.41 -5.96
CA TRP A 500 -25.64 0.96 -5.84
C TRP A 500 -24.50 1.88 -5.44
N SER A 501 -24.38 3.00 -6.15
CA SER A 501 -23.53 4.13 -5.79
C SER A 501 -24.42 5.27 -5.32
N CYS A 502 -24.33 5.59 -4.02
CA CYS A 502 -25.12 6.63 -3.39
C CYS A 502 -24.27 7.88 -3.17
N PHE A 503 -24.69 9.00 -3.76
CA PHE A 503 -24.01 10.28 -3.70
C PHE A 503 -24.79 11.23 -2.80
N LEU A 504 -24.10 11.82 -1.83
CA LEU A 504 -24.67 12.88 -1.01
C LEU A 504 -24.76 14.16 -1.85
N ARG A 505 -25.99 14.62 -2.13
CA ARG A 505 -26.30 15.86 -2.84
C ARG A 505 -26.64 16.95 -1.84
N THR A 506 -25.61 17.44 -1.15
CA THR A 506 -25.73 18.53 -0.19
C THR A 506 -24.65 19.57 -0.44
N THR A 507 -24.84 20.78 0.08
CA THR A 507 -23.82 21.83 0.04
C THR A 507 -23.26 22.00 1.46
N PRO A 508 -21.93 22.05 1.63
CA PRO A 508 -21.35 22.43 2.90
C PRO A 508 -21.61 23.92 3.14
N ILE A 509 -22.29 24.24 4.24
CA ILE A 509 -22.67 25.63 4.58
C ILE A 509 -21.81 26.22 5.69
N HIS A 510 -21.15 25.37 6.48
CA HIS A 510 -20.27 25.81 7.56
C HIS A 510 -19.27 24.73 7.94
N THR A 511 -18.13 25.12 8.51
CA THR A 511 -17.17 24.22 9.15
C THR A 511 -16.81 24.79 10.51
N THR A 512 -16.89 23.97 11.56
CA THR A 512 -16.69 24.38 12.96
C THR A 512 -16.09 23.25 13.79
N ARG A 513 -15.57 23.57 14.96
CA ARG A 513 -15.22 22.58 16.01
C ARG A 513 -16.28 22.49 17.10
N GLU A 514 -17.14 23.49 17.17
CA GLU A 514 -18.27 23.49 18.10
C GLU A 514 -19.27 22.43 17.66
N GLN A 515 -20.01 21.89 18.62
CA GLN A 515 -21.06 20.90 18.41
C GLN A 515 -22.44 21.54 18.20
N MET A 516 -22.43 22.81 17.77
CA MET A 516 -23.62 23.60 17.52
C MET A 516 -23.40 24.55 16.35
N PHE A 517 -24.47 24.83 15.60
CA PHE A 517 -24.48 25.82 14.52
C PHE A 517 -25.90 26.35 14.31
N VAL A 518 -26.03 27.63 13.97
CA VAL A 518 -27.34 28.24 13.66
C VAL A 518 -27.41 28.61 12.18
N ASP A 519 -28.27 27.93 11.42
CA ASP A 519 -28.56 28.30 10.03
C ASP A 519 -29.65 29.39 9.99
N THR A 520 -29.24 30.60 9.65
CA THR A 520 -30.15 31.75 9.55
C THR A 520 -31.01 31.77 8.29
N SER A 521 -30.71 30.95 7.28
CA SER A 521 -31.35 31.04 5.95
C SER A 521 -32.77 30.43 5.87
N ARG A 522 -33.22 29.72 6.92
CA ARG A 522 -34.57 29.12 7.10
C ARG A 522 -35.19 28.52 5.82
N PRO A 523 -34.50 27.67 5.06
CA PRO A 523 -35.10 27.07 3.88
C PRO A 523 -36.19 26.08 4.32
N ALA A 524 -37.39 26.23 3.77
CA ALA A 524 -38.49 25.32 4.06
C ALA A 524 -38.21 23.94 3.48
N GLY A 525 -38.27 22.89 4.31
CA GLY A 525 -38.03 21.52 3.89
C GLY A 525 -36.55 21.14 3.72
N ALA A 526 -35.63 21.93 4.28
CA ALA A 526 -34.21 21.59 4.27
C ALA A 526 -33.93 20.31 5.08
N THR A 527 -32.93 19.56 4.64
CA THR A 527 -32.38 18.42 5.38
C THR A 527 -30.91 18.67 5.68
N TYR A 528 -30.50 18.37 6.90
CA TYR A 528 -29.15 18.60 7.41
C TYR A 528 -28.41 17.30 7.70
N ARG A 529 -27.09 17.36 7.57
CA ARG A 529 -26.15 16.35 8.07
C ARG A 529 -24.92 17.00 8.66
N ILE A 530 -24.28 16.28 9.57
CA ILE A 530 -22.95 16.61 10.08
C ILE A 530 -21.95 15.64 9.46
N GLY A 531 -20.99 16.16 8.72
CA GLY A 531 -19.79 15.43 8.35
C GLY A 531 -18.72 15.60 9.43
N VAL A 532 -18.14 14.51 9.89
CA VAL A 532 -16.99 14.53 10.80
C VAL A 532 -15.71 14.36 9.99
N GLY A 533 -14.85 15.36 10.07
CA GLY A 533 -13.58 15.41 9.34
C GLY A 533 -12.38 15.42 10.27
N THR A 534 -11.25 15.02 9.73
CA THR A 534 -9.94 15.11 10.40
C THR A 534 -8.83 15.07 9.36
N ASN A 535 -7.67 15.58 9.72
CA ASN A 535 -6.45 15.42 8.95
C ASN A 535 -5.25 15.48 9.91
N TRP A 536 -4.09 15.17 9.38
CA TRP A 536 -2.82 15.09 10.11
C TRP A 536 -2.34 16.43 10.66
N LEU A 537 -2.77 17.57 10.09
CA LEU A 537 -2.47 18.93 10.57
C LEU A 537 -3.47 19.43 11.62
N ASP A 538 -4.58 18.72 11.84
CA ASP A 538 -5.71 19.21 12.62
C ASP A 538 -6.21 20.58 12.13
N ASP A 539 -6.40 20.72 10.80
CA ASP A 539 -6.86 21.97 10.17
C ASP A 539 -8.28 21.81 9.58
N PRO A 540 -9.32 22.51 10.06
CA PRO A 540 -10.69 22.37 9.54
C PRO A 540 -10.86 22.81 8.08
N GLU A 541 -9.94 23.60 7.52
CA GLU A 541 -9.98 23.99 6.10
C GLU A 541 -9.48 22.88 5.18
N GLN A 542 -8.85 21.84 5.75
CA GLN A 542 -8.25 20.72 5.04
C GLN A 542 -8.90 19.39 5.47
N GLY A 543 -8.61 18.32 4.73
CA GLY A 543 -8.98 16.96 5.12
C GLY A 543 -10.32 16.48 4.58
N ASP A 544 -10.48 15.16 4.67
CA ASP A 544 -11.63 14.44 4.15
C ASP A 544 -12.63 14.16 5.29
N ILE A 545 -13.92 14.14 4.95
CA ILE A 545 -14.97 13.67 5.85
C ILE A 545 -14.91 12.15 5.92
N PHE A 546 -14.86 11.60 7.13
CA PHE A 546 -14.73 10.17 7.35
C PHE A 546 -15.96 9.51 7.97
N ALA A 547 -16.96 10.29 8.37
CA ALA A 547 -18.25 9.82 8.83
C ALA A 547 -19.31 10.90 8.60
N PHE A 548 -20.55 10.49 8.35
CA PHE A 548 -21.71 11.37 8.27
C PHE A 548 -22.75 10.98 9.32
N SER A 549 -23.47 11.97 9.87
CA SER A 549 -24.69 11.70 10.64
C SER A 549 -25.81 11.17 9.74
N PRO A 550 -26.83 10.51 10.33
CA PRO A 550 -28.13 10.37 9.69
C PRO A 550 -28.72 11.73 9.27
N PRO A 551 -29.61 11.77 8.26
CA PRO A 551 -30.24 13.00 7.82
C PRO A 551 -31.32 13.46 8.81
N VAL A 552 -31.37 14.77 9.09
CA VAL A 552 -32.41 15.37 9.95
C VAL A 552 -33.10 16.51 9.23
N SER A 553 -34.42 16.44 9.12
CA SER A 553 -35.22 17.51 8.50
C SER A 553 -35.30 18.74 9.40
N ALA A 554 -35.35 19.92 8.79
CA ALA A 554 -35.57 21.18 9.48
C ALA A 554 -36.85 21.14 10.34
N ALA A 555 -36.78 21.69 11.55
CA ALA A 555 -37.94 21.80 12.42
C ALA A 555 -39.00 22.74 11.80
N ARG A 556 -40.27 22.32 11.90
CA ARG A 556 -41.41 23.03 11.31
C ARG A 556 -41.78 24.30 12.06
#